data_AF-A0A0R2KH43-F1
#
_entry.id   AF-A0A0R2KH43-F1
#
_cell.length_a   1.000
_cell.length_b   1.000
_cell.length_c   1.000
_cell.angle_alpha   90.00
_cell.angle_beta   90.00
_cell.angle_gamma   90.00
#
_symmetry.space_group_name_H-M   'P 1'
#
loop_
_entity.id
_entity.type
_entity.pdbx_description
1 polymer ?
#
loop_
_entity_poly.entity_id
_entity_poly.type
_entity_poly.pdbx_seq_one_letter_code
_entity_poly.pdbx_strand_id
1 'polypeptide(L)'
;MDREDREFTEYIKNKFYDNLYKASERFIEENKDTFDFDYLDLHTIGEIEMEDGEIKQIWIQEGSGNEIKYEIAFSTELIIYDGHRHYDDSVNEEKWLLLKCSSTLDDKLSTIKILSVEEFVSKSRLDNSLTQRLIPIIKNSEYEEIADKILNKYYPEALKYGTVISPQILATRLGLKIEERKIEKDDSILGRIYFEDTEANLYDEEKDDYTFTKIDKDTILVDTSVNPLLNIGRYYNTIYHECVHKILHQKIFEFQKILDEDVESICTIKVNGEISHTETHARKLAPKLHMPKNRIVRRANELIKELKYLNAAKYENEVMEEVISQLAQEFYASKQSVKIRLAELGFQSAIGTFTYVDNHYVKPHTFKKGSLKNNETYTANIKDIAFQSVINPRLKKQVEQGKYLFVDNHLVYNSKKYLQSTDDGLELTSYALSHMDECCIKFKLNIVKSKYISIDNVCFLSRSVDSLYTFEAVACDEQFENMSDEEQGQLLKNEIQEEMKIANELTNNPKQVIKRLLQWREMSQVELSSFSEIDTETISRIVNGKTNPKIETVVRLCLALKLSPTISTRVLDIFGCAINPNLFNHQVYRFALQTLYKHDFDDIKEKCKAMGVNI
;
A
#
# COMPACT_ATOMS: atom_id res chain seq x y z
N MET A 1 11.13 -17.69 -21.03
CA MET A 1 9.66 -17.84 -21.07
C MET A 1 9.41 -19.19 -20.45
N ASP A 2 8.98 -19.19 -19.20
CA ASP A 2 8.95 -20.40 -18.38
C ASP A 2 7.87 -21.39 -18.86
N ARG A 3 8.09 -22.66 -18.51
CA ARG A 3 7.21 -23.80 -18.79
C ARG A 3 5.77 -23.59 -18.29
N GLU A 4 5.59 -22.71 -17.30
CA GLU A 4 4.30 -22.39 -16.66
C GLU A 4 3.36 -21.53 -17.53
N ASP A 5 3.89 -20.84 -18.55
CA ASP A 5 3.11 -19.94 -19.41
C ASP A 5 2.36 -20.66 -20.55
N ARG A 6 2.32 -22.00 -20.57
CA ARG A 6 1.75 -22.77 -21.70
C ARG A 6 0.81 -23.92 -21.33
N GLU A 7 0.41 -24.10 -20.07
CA GLU A 7 -0.40 -25.25 -19.63
C GLU A 7 -1.67 -25.48 -20.48
N PHE A 8 -2.53 -24.46 -20.64
CA PHE A 8 -3.74 -24.59 -21.48
C PHE A 8 -3.42 -24.75 -22.98
N THR A 9 -2.41 -24.05 -23.48
CA THR A 9 -1.97 -24.19 -24.88
C THR A 9 -1.47 -25.60 -25.19
N GLU A 10 -0.64 -26.18 -24.30
CA GLU A 10 -0.16 -27.55 -24.42
C GLU A 10 -1.30 -28.56 -24.32
N TYR A 11 -2.28 -28.33 -23.43
CA TYR A 11 -3.47 -29.16 -23.33
C TYR A 11 -4.27 -29.19 -24.65
N ILE A 12 -4.57 -28.02 -25.22
CA ILE A 12 -5.31 -27.92 -26.50
C ILE A 12 -4.50 -28.56 -27.63
N LYS A 13 -3.19 -28.30 -27.70
CA LYS A 13 -2.31 -28.91 -28.71
C LYS A 13 -2.34 -30.43 -28.64
N ASN A 14 -2.22 -31.01 -27.45
CA ASN A 14 -2.16 -32.46 -27.30
C ASN A 14 -3.50 -33.15 -27.61
N LYS A 15 -4.62 -32.46 -27.41
CA LYS A 15 -5.95 -33.10 -27.47
C LYS A 15 -6.74 -32.79 -28.75
N PHE A 16 -6.56 -31.61 -29.34
CA PHE A 16 -7.44 -31.09 -30.38
C PHE A 16 -6.70 -30.63 -31.64
N TYR A 17 -5.40 -30.89 -31.78
CA TYR A 17 -4.64 -30.52 -32.98
C TYR A 17 -5.32 -30.98 -34.28
N ASP A 18 -5.71 -32.26 -34.35
CA ASP A 18 -6.39 -32.83 -35.54
C ASP A 18 -7.71 -32.13 -35.88
N ASN A 19 -8.45 -31.68 -34.86
CA ASN A 19 -9.69 -30.93 -35.06
C ASN A 19 -9.43 -29.54 -35.66
N LEU A 20 -8.38 -28.87 -35.18
CA LEU A 20 -7.97 -27.55 -35.65
C LEU A 20 -7.39 -27.62 -37.07
N TYR A 21 -6.59 -28.64 -37.35
CA TYR A 21 -6.04 -28.91 -38.67
C TYR A 21 -7.15 -29.07 -39.71
N LYS A 22 -8.08 -29.99 -39.48
CA LYS A 22 -9.22 -30.25 -40.41
C LYS A 22 -10.11 -29.04 -40.63
N ALA A 23 -10.32 -28.23 -39.59
CA ALA A 23 -11.12 -27.01 -39.73
C ALA A 23 -10.40 -25.94 -40.55
N SER A 24 -9.08 -25.85 -40.41
CA SER A 24 -8.23 -24.92 -41.15
C SER A 24 -8.12 -25.33 -42.62
N GLU A 25 -7.83 -26.60 -42.88
CA GLU A 25 -7.81 -27.20 -44.22
C GLU A 25 -9.11 -26.92 -44.97
N ARG A 26 -10.26 -27.24 -44.34
CA ARG A 26 -11.58 -26.96 -44.92
C ARG A 26 -11.81 -25.48 -45.20
N PHE A 27 -11.40 -24.58 -44.30
CA PHE A 27 -11.57 -23.15 -44.51
C PHE A 27 -10.74 -22.66 -45.71
N ILE A 28 -9.50 -23.14 -45.84
CA ILE A 28 -8.63 -22.81 -46.97
C ILE A 28 -9.23 -23.35 -48.26
N GLU A 29 -9.78 -24.56 -48.25
CA GLU A 29 -10.46 -25.13 -49.41
C GLU A 29 -11.69 -24.36 -49.87
N GLU A 30 -12.49 -23.86 -48.93
CA GLU A 30 -13.69 -23.08 -49.23
C GLU A 30 -13.36 -21.63 -49.69
N ASN A 31 -12.14 -21.15 -49.44
CA ASN A 31 -11.70 -19.77 -49.70
C ASN A 31 -10.50 -19.66 -50.65
N LYS A 32 -10.19 -20.69 -51.45
CA LYS A 32 -9.02 -20.69 -52.36
C LYS A 32 -8.99 -19.48 -53.32
N ASP A 33 -10.16 -19.00 -53.74
CA ASP A 33 -10.30 -17.91 -54.72
C ASP A 33 -10.19 -16.49 -54.11
N THR A 34 -10.21 -16.36 -52.78
CA THR A 34 -10.23 -15.07 -52.07
C THR A 34 -8.90 -14.68 -51.44
N PHE A 35 -7.95 -15.61 -51.33
CA PHE A 35 -6.62 -15.31 -50.80
C PHE A 35 -5.75 -14.58 -51.82
N ASP A 36 -5.13 -13.49 -51.40
CA ASP A 36 -4.05 -12.85 -52.15
C ASP A 36 -2.76 -13.65 -51.88
N PHE A 37 -2.31 -14.40 -52.88
CA PHE A 37 -1.01 -15.08 -52.89
C PHE A 37 -0.03 -14.28 -53.75
N ASP A 38 1.26 -14.28 -53.43
CA ASP A 38 2.25 -13.59 -54.27
C ASP A 38 2.51 -14.44 -55.54
N TYR A 39 1.75 -14.15 -56.61
CA TYR A 39 1.69 -14.93 -57.86
C TYR A 39 2.97 -14.95 -58.72
N LEU A 40 4.11 -14.50 -58.20
CA LEU A 40 5.30 -14.22 -59.02
C LEU A 40 5.84 -15.47 -59.74
N ASP A 41 5.56 -16.68 -59.24
CA ASP A 41 6.11 -17.94 -59.73
C ASP A 41 5.06 -18.96 -60.26
N LEU A 42 3.75 -18.63 -60.29
CA LEU A 42 2.68 -19.56 -60.72
C LEU A 42 1.83 -19.01 -61.88
N HIS A 43 1.51 -19.85 -62.86
CA HIS A 43 0.72 -19.43 -64.03
C HIS A 43 -0.79 -19.38 -63.74
N THR A 44 -1.28 -20.36 -62.97
CA THR A 44 -2.67 -20.46 -62.48
C THR A 44 -2.69 -21.23 -61.16
N ILE A 45 -3.53 -20.82 -60.20
CA ILE A 45 -3.68 -21.59 -58.95
C ILE A 45 -4.32 -22.96 -59.27
N GLY A 46 -3.61 -24.03 -58.93
CA GLY A 46 -4.06 -25.40 -59.02
C GLY A 46 -4.62 -25.91 -57.69
N GLU A 47 -4.11 -27.05 -57.24
CA GLU A 47 -4.44 -27.61 -55.93
C GLU A 47 -3.68 -26.85 -54.83
N ILE A 48 -4.33 -26.67 -53.68
CA ILE A 48 -3.72 -26.13 -52.46
C ILE A 48 -3.80 -27.25 -51.45
N GLU A 49 -2.63 -27.68 -50.98
CA GLU A 49 -2.46 -28.72 -49.97
C GLU A 49 -1.89 -28.06 -48.70
N MET A 50 -2.41 -28.45 -47.55
CA MET A 50 -1.83 -28.05 -46.26
C MET A 50 -0.81 -29.12 -45.85
N GLU A 51 0.43 -28.71 -45.56
CA GLU A 51 1.53 -29.62 -45.18
C GLU A 51 1.61 -29.77 -43.65
N ASP A 52 1.59 -28.65 -42.93
CA ASP A 52 1.63 -28.64 -41.47
C ASP A 52 0.90 -27.42 -40.88
N GLY A 53 0.64 -27.45 -39.58
CA GLY A 53 0.05 -26.35 -38.83
C GLY A 53 0.69 -26.13 -37.47
N GLU A 54 0.70 -24.90 -36.99
CA GLU A 54 1.21 -24.59 -35.65
C GLU A 54 0.29 -23.65 -34.89
N ILE A 55 -0.01 -24.01 -33.64
CA ILE A 55 -0.64 -23.10 -32.69
C ILE A 55 0.42 -22.08 -32.23
N LYS A 56 0.31 -20.84 -32.71
CA LYS A 56 1.21 -19.74 -32.32
C LYS A 56 0.81 -19.13 -30.98
N GLN A 57 -0.49 -18.92 -30.77
CA GLN A 57 -1.01 -18.31 -29.55
C GLN A 57 -2.47 -18.66 -29.29
N ILE A 58 -2.85 -18.78 -28.02
CA ILE A 58 -4.24 -18.89 -27.58
C ILE A 58 -4.60 -17.71 -26.67
N TRP A 59 -5.69 -17.04 -26.96
CA TRP A 59 -6.31 -16.05 -26.08
C TRP A 59 -7.58 -16.63 -25.48
N ILE A 60 -7.64 -16.69 -24.15
CA ILE A 60 -8.72 -17.35 -23.42
C ILE A 60 -9.65 -16.30 -22.84
N GLN A 61 -10.94 -16.56 -22.92
CA GLN A 61 -12.02 -15.73 -22.44
C GLN A 61 -12.96 -16.54 -21.54
N GLU A 62 -13.40 -15.90 -20.47
CA GLU A 62 -14.44 -16.45 -19.62
C GLU A 62 -15.80 -16.49 -20.33
N GLY A 63 -16.37 -17.69 -20.48
CA GLY A 63 -17.75 -17.91 -20.96
C GLY A 63 -18.77 -17.96 -19.82
N SER A 64 -20.04 -18.19 -20.17
CA SER A 64 -21.12 -18.31 -19.19
C SER A 64 -21.08 -19.66 -18.47
N GLY A 65 -21.21 -19.64 -17.14
CA GLY A 65 -21.13 -20.86 -16.34
C GLY A 65 -19.74 -21.50 -16.45
N ASN A 66 -19.70 -22.78 -16.83
CA ASN A 66 -18.48 -23.57 -17.00
C ASN A 66 -17.93 -23.54 -18.44
N GLU A 67 -18.48 -22.71 -19.32
CA GLU A 67 -17.96 -22.51 -20.67
C GLU A 67 -16.66 -21.68 -20.63
N ILE A 68 -15.69 -22.12 -21.43
CA ILE A 68 -14.46 -21.40 -21.75
C ILE A 68 -14.48 -21.13 -23.25
N LYS A 69 -14.33 -19.85 -23.62
CA LYS A 69 -14.18 -19.44 -25.01
C LYS A 69 -12.72 -19.10 -25.25
N TYR A 70 -12.20 -19.38 -26.43
CA TYR A 70 -10.82 -19.06 -26.74
C TYR A 70 -10.64 -18.87 -28.23
N GLU A 71 -9.68 -18.02 -28.57
CA GLU A 71 -9.29 -17.75 -29.95
C GLU A 71 -7.86 -18.22 -30.16
N ILE A 72 -7.65 -18.98 -31.24
CA ILE A 72 -6.37 -19.61 -31.56
C ILE A 72 -5.83 -18.94 -32.81
N ALA A 73 -4.65 -18.34 -32.70
CA ALA A 73 -3.83 -18.01 -33.86
C ALA A 73 -3.10 -19.27 -34.31
N PHE A 74 -3.45 -19.75 -35.50
CA PHE A 74 -2.94 -20.98 -36.10
C PHE A 74 -2.25 -20.65 -37.42
N SER A 75 -0.96 -20.93 -37.52
CA SER A 75 -0.25 -20.84 -38.80
C SER A 75 -0.45 -22.12 -39.59
N THR A 76 -0.58 -21.99 -40.90
CA THR A 76 -0.72 -23.09 -41.84
C THR A 76 0.39 -22.99 -42.87
N GLU A 77 1.16 -24.06 -43.04
CA GLU A 77 2.14 -24.20 -44.12
C GLU A 77 1.42 -24.82 -45.32
N LEU A 78 1.35 -24.08 -46.42
CA LEU A 78 0.59 -24.44 -47.61
C LEU A 78 1.52 -24.67 -48.79
N ILE A 79 1.26 -25.74 -49.54
CA ILE A 79 1.86 -26.00 -50.84
C ILE A 79 0.82 -25.69 -51.91
N ILE A 80 1.13 -24.71 -52.76
CA ILE A 80 0.27 -24.27 -53.85
C ILE A 80 0.88 -24.78 -55.15
N TYR A 81 0.19 -25.70 -55.83
CA TYR A 81 0.63 -26.29 -57.09
C TYR A 81 0.20 -25.44 -58.29
N ASP A 82 1.01 -25.41 -59.36
CA ASP A 82 0.58 -24.81 -60.63
C ASP A 82 -0.56 -25.63 -61.26
N GLY A 83 -1.67 -24.97 -61.60
CA GLY A 83 -2.82 -25.56 -62.27
C GLY A 83 -2.55 -25.99 -63.72
N HIS A 84 -1.43 -25.59 -64.31
CA HIS A 84 -1.02 -26.02 -65.64
C HIS A 84 -0.32 -27.39 -65.64
N ARG A 85 -0.95 -28.39 -66.29
CA ARG A 85 -0.46 -29.79 -66.47
C ARG A 85 0.91 -29.97 -67.17
N HIS A 86 1.65 -28.91 -67.43
CA HIS A 86 2.95 -28.92 -68.11
C HIS A 86 4.12 -28.48 -67.22
N TYR A 87 3.85 -28.02 -66.00
CA TYR A 87 4.84 -27.56 -65.03
C TYR A 87 4.57 -28.24 -63.67
N ASP A 88 5.61 -28.73 -63.00
CA ASP A 88 5.56 -29.33 -61.65
C ASP A 88 6.04 -28.30 -60.61
N ASP A 89 5.74 -27.02 -60.83
CA ASP A 89 6.17 -25.94 -59.95
C ASP A 89 5.17 -25.77 -58.80
N SER A 90 5.69 -25.56 -57.59
CA SER A 90 4.90 -25.33 -56.38
C SER A 90 5.50 -24.20 -55.54
N VAL A 91 4.65 -23.43 -54.88
CA VAL A 91 5.05 -22.36 -53.96
C VAL A 91 4.61 -22.71 -52.55
N ASN A 92 5.51 -22.48 -51.59
CA ASN A 92 5.20 -22.62 -50.17
C ASN A 92 4.81 -21.26 -49.59
N GLU A 93 3.66 -21.21 -48.94
CA GLU A 93 3.12 -19.99 -48.32
C GLU A 93 2.70 -20.26 -46.87
N GLU A 94 2.96 -19.29 -45.99
CA GLU A 94 2.48 -19.34 -44.61
C GLU A 94 1.25 -18.42 -44.49
N LYS A 95 0.11 -18.99 -44.10
CA LYS A 95 -1.11 -18.22 -43.81
C LYS A 95 -1.49 -18.38 -42.34
N TRP A 96 -1.92 -17.27 -41.74
CA TRP A 96 -2.34 -17.26 -40.34
C TRP A 96 -3.86 -17.19 -40.27
N LEU A 97 -4.45 -18.13 -39.54
CA LEU A 97 -5.88 -18.22 -39.30
C LEU A 97 -6.20 -17.92 -37.83
N LEU A 98 -7.38 -17.36 -37.60
CA LEU A 98 -7.97 -17.15 -36.30
C LEU A 98 -9.15 -18.12 -36.13
N LEU A 99 -8.98 -19.14 -35.28
CA LEU A 99 -10.05 -20.08 -34.95
C LEU A 99 -10.71 -19.66 -33.64
N LYS A 100 -12.02 -19.38 -33.68
CA LYS A 100 -12.82 -19.10 -32.49
C LYS A 100 -13.42 -20.41 -31.99
N CYS A 101 -13.13 -20.78 -30.76
CA CYS A 101 -13.50 -22.06 -30.18
C CYS A 101 -14.19 -21.89 -28.82
N SER A 102 -14.98 -22.89 -28.42
CA SER A 102 -15.43 -23.04 -27.05
C SER A 102 -15.40 -24.49 -26.58
N SER A 103 -15.19 -24.66 -25.28
CA SER A 103 -15.23 -25.93 -24.56
C SER A 103 -15.89 -25.73 -23.20
N THR A 104 -16.34 -26.81 -22.56
CA THR A 104 -16.93 -26.75 -21.21
C THR A 104 -16.08 -27.51 -20.21
N LEU A 105 -15.97 -27.02 -18.98
CA LEU A 105 -15.36 -27.78 -17.88
C LEU A 105 -16.24 -28.96 -17.43
N ASP A 106 -17.55 -28.94 -17.74
CA ASP A 106 -18.49 -30.01 -17.37
C ASP A 106 -18.12 -31.37 -17.96
N ASP A 107 -17.55 -31.38 -19.17
CA ASP A 107 -17.10 -32.59 -19.86
C ASP A 107 -15.58 -32.83 -19.70
N LYS A 108 -14.95 -32.15 -18.73
CA LYS A 108 -13.50 -32.14 -18.52
C LYS A 108 -12.72 -31.65 -19.74
N LEU A 109 -13.25 -30.64 -20.47
CA LEU A 109 -12.69 -30.12 -21.71
C LEU A 109 -12.40 -31.26 -22.70
N SER A 110 -13.31 -32.22 -22.80
CA SER A 110 -13.17 -33.37 -23.71
C SER A 110 -13.65 -33.09 -25.11
N THR A 111 -14.47 -32.06 -25.30
CA THR A 111 -14.93 -31.63 -26.61
C THR A 111 -14.49 -30.19 -26.93
N ILE A 112 -14.27 -29.97 -28.23
CA ILE A 112 -14.01 -28.64 -28.80
C ILE A 112 -15.13 -28.30 -29.78
N LYS A 113 -15.69 -27.10 -29.63
CA LYS A 113 -16.65 -26.52 -30.57
C LYS A 113 -15.98 -25.38 -31.32
N ILE A 114 -15.73 -25.58 -32.61
CA ILE A 114 -15.20 -24.52 -33.49
C ILE A 114 -16.39 -23.69 -33.96
N LEU A 115 -16.38 -22.40 -33.61
CA LEU A 115 -17.45 -21.44 -33.87
C LEU A 115 -17.27 -20.73 -35.21
N SER A 116 -16.04 -20.31 -35.52
CA SER A 116 -15.66 -19.75 -36.82
C SER A 116 -14.16 -19.91 -37.06
N VAL A 117 -13.79 -19.87 -38.34
CA VAL A 117 -12.41 -19.77 -38.83
C VAL A 117 -12.37 -18.53 -39.72
N GLU A 118 -11.41 -17.64 -39.49
CA GLU A 118 -11.27 -16.35 -40.18
C GLU A 118 -9.78 -16.11 -40.48
N GLU A 119 -9.44 -15.29 -41.46
CA GLU A 119 -8.04 -14.87 -41.68
C GLU A 119 -7.53 -13.99 -40.53
N PHE A 120 -6.30 -14.22 -40.08
CA PHE A 120 -5.74 -13.48 -38.96
C PHE A 120 -5.30 -12.07 -39.41
N VAL A 121 -6.10 -11.05 -39.09
CA VAL A 121 -5.77 -9.66 -39.40
C VAL A 121 -4.94 -9.01 -38.30
N SER A 122 -5.30 -9.22 -37.04
CA SER A 122 -4.59 -8.63 -35.89
C SER A 122 -4.98 -9.30 -34.57
N LYS A 123 -4.20 -9.00 -33.51
CA LYS A 123 -4.48 -9.46 -32.15
C LYS A 123 -5.89 -9.07 -31.69
N SER A 124 -6.66 -10.06 -31.29
CA SER A 124 -7.98 -9.86 -30.70
C SER A 124 -7.90 -9.21 -29.31
N ARG A 125 -8.79 -8.24 -29.05
CA ARG A 125 -9.01 -7.66 -27.72
C ARG A 125 -10.20 -8.35 -27.08
N LEU A 126 -9.93 -9.43 -26.36
CA LEU A 126 -10.97 -10.18 -25.65
C LEU A 126 -11.31 -9.52 -24.30
N ASP A 127 -12.58 -9.20 -24.10
CA ASP A 127 -13.12 -8.85 -22.78
C ASP A 127 -13.15 -10.08 -21.86
N ASN A 128 -12.97 -9.91 -20.55
CA ASN A 128 -12.90 -11.02 -19.56
C ASN A 128 -11.81 -12.06 -19.90
N SER A 129 -10.62 -11.58 -20.26
CA SER A 129 -9.48 -12.43 -20.58
C SER A 129 -9.03 -13.26 -19.37
N LEU A 130 -8.65 -14.52 -19.63
CA LEU A 130 -8.05 -15.43 -18.67
C LEU A 130 -6.58 -15.70 -19.03
N THR A 131 -5.77 -16.01 -18.02
CA THR A 131 -4.40 -16.53 -18.22
C THR A 131 -4.42 -17.98 -18.70
N GLN A 132 -3.26 -18.52 -19.06
CA GLN A 132 -3.07 -19.93 -19.45
C GLN A 132 -3.37 -20.94 -18.32
N ARG A 133 -3.60 -20.47 -17.09
CA ARG A 133 -4.08 -21.26 -15.95
C ARG A 133 -5.54 -20.95 -15.58
N LEU A 134 -6.26 -20.30 -16.49
CA LEU A 134 -7.64 -19.83 -16.31
C LEU A 134 -7.84 -18.79 -15.19
N ILE A 135 -6.79 -18.11 -14.76
CA ILE A 135 -6.88 -17.01 -13.78
C ILE A 135 -7.42 -15.76 -14.48
N PRO A 136 -8.49 -15.10 -13.98
CA PRO A 136 -8.99 -13.85 -14.55
C PRO A 136 -7.93 -12.74 -14.57
N ILE A 137 -7.77 -12.04 -15.69
CA ILE A 137 -6.86 -10.89 -15.78
C ILE A 137 -7.62 -9.62 -15.38
N ILE A 138 -7.33 -9.09 -14.19
CA ILE A 138 -8.03 -7.93 -13.63
C ILE A 138 -7.06 -6.75 -13.47
N LYS A 139 -7.41 -5.59 -14.03
CA LYS A 139 -6.66 -4.35 -13.80
C LYS A 139 -7.04 -3.73 -12.46
N ASN A 140 -6.11 -2.99 -11.86
CA ASN A 140 -6.36 -2.29 -10.59
C ASN A 140 -7.58 -1.35 -10.61
N SER A 141 -7.90 -0.75 -11.76
CA SER A 141 -9.07 0.12 -11.93
C SER A 141 -10.41 -0.62 -11.99
N GLU A 142 -10.40 -1.93 -12.26
CA GLU A 142 -11.61 -2.73 -12.52
C GLU A 142 -12.19 -3.36 -11.25
N TYR A 143 -11.43 -3.43 -10.15
CA TYR A 143 -11.87 -4.09 -8.91
C TYR A 143 -13.17 -3.54 -8.30
N GLU A 144 -13.41 -2.22 -8.38
CA GLU A 144 -14.67 -1.63 -7.89
C GLU A 144 -15.85 -2.08 -8.75
N GLU A 145 -15.69 -2.07 -10.07
CA GLU A 145 -16.74 -2.49 -11.00
C GLU A 145 -17.04 -3.99 -10.85
N ILE A 146 -16.01 -4.81 -10.66
CA ILE A 146 -16.16 -6.26 -10.42
C ILE A 146 -16.90 -6.50 -9.10
N ALA A 147 -16.56 -5.79 -8.02
CA ALA A 147 -17.26 -5.90 -6.75
C ALA A 147 -18.75 -5.53 -6.89
N ASP A 148 -19.08 -4.45 -7.60
CA ASP A 148 -20.45 -4.06 -7.88
C ASP A 148 -21.18 -5.11 -8.74
N LYS A 149 -20.53 -5.70 -9.76
CA LYS A 149 -21.11 -6.80 -10.58
C LYS A 149 -21.42 -8.03 -9.74
N ILE A 150 -20.51 -8.42 -8.83
CA ILE A 150 -20.70 -9.55 -7.91
C ILE A 150 -21.91 -9.28 -7.00
N LEU A 151 -21.96 -8.11 -6.37
CA LEU A 151 -23.08 -7.76 -5.49
C LEU A 151 -24.39 -7.66 -6.25
N ASN A 152 -24.43 -7.09 -7.45
CA ASN A 152 -25.65 -7.07 -8.27
C ASN A 152 -26.14 -8.47 -8.63
N LYS A 153 -25.24 -9.42 -8.90
CA LYS A 153 -25.59 -10.78 -9.30
C LYS A 153 -26.07 -11.63 -8.12
N TYR A 154 -25.35 -11.61 -7.00
CA TYR A 154 -25.59 -12.52 -5.88
C TYR A 154 -26.28 -11.86 -4.69
N TYR A 155 -26.16 -10.54 -4.53
CA TYR A 155 -26.71 -9.82 -3.39
C TYR A 155 -27.31 -8.44 -3.75
N PRO A 156 -28.25 -8.35 -4.72
CA PRO A 156 -28.70 -7.07 -5.28
C PRO A 156 -29.38 -6.15 -4.25
N GLU A 157 -30.06 -6.71 -3.24
CA GLU A 157 -30.66 -5.92 -2.17
C GLU A 157 -29.63 -5.31 -1.21
N ALA A 158 -28.41 -5.84 -1.16
CA ALA A 158 -27.33 -5.24 -0.37
C ALA A 158 -26.87 -3.89 -0.93
N LEU A 159 -27.21 -3.61 -2.19
CA LEU A 159 -27.00 -2.32 -2.84
C LEU A 159 -28.18 -1.35 -2.60
N LYS A 160 -29.29 -1.82 -2.01
CA LYS A 160 -30.40 -0.98 -1.55
C LYS A 160 -30.12 -0.45 -0.15
N TYR A 161 -30.78 0.66 0.21
CA TYR A 161 -30.44 1.44 1.40
C TYR A 161 -30.49 0.66 2.73
N GLY A 162 -29.49 0.90 3.58
CA GLY A 162 -29.54 0.62 5.03
C GLY A 162 -29.15 -0.80 5.48
N THR A 163 -29.05 -1.77 4.58
CA THR A 163 -28.72 -3.15 4.98
C THR A 163 -27.21 -3.36 5.07
N VAL A 164 -26.75 -4.01 6.14
CA VAL A 164 -25.37 -4.50 6.26
C VAL A 164 -25.24 -5.76 5.41
N ILE A 165 -24.17 -5.85 4.63
CA ILE A 165 -23.91 -7.03 3.80
C ILE A 165 -23.41 -8.13 4.74
N SER A 166 -24.22 -9.17 4.92
CA SER A 166 -23.82 -10.36 5.66
C SER A 166 -23.01 -11.28 4.74
N PRO A 167 -21.75 -11.60 5.08
CA PRO A 167 -20.97 -12.54 4.31
C PRO A 167 -21.56 -13.95 4.35
N GLN A 168 -22.27 -14.32 5.41
CA GLN A 168 -22.98 -15.59 5.51
C GLN A 168 -24.08 -15.69 4.46
N ILE A 169 -24.87 -14.63 4.26
CA ILE A 169 -25.91 -14.60 3.22
C ILE A 169 -25.27 -14.73 1.83
N LEU A 170 -24.14 -14.05 1.58
CA LEU A 170 -23.41 -14.19 0.32
C LEU A 170 -22.92 -15.63 0.12
N ALA A 171 -22.29 -16.22 1.13
CA ALA A 171 -21.80 -17.60 1.09
C ALA A 171 -22.94 -18.59 0.80
N THR A 172 -24.07 -18.49 1.52
CA THR A 172 -25.24 -19.35 1.29
C THR A 172 -25.79 -19.24 -0.13
N ARG A 173 -25.81 -18.03 -0.72
CA ARG A 173 -26.26 -17.82 -2.11
C ARG A 173 -25.30 -18.36 -3.15
N LEU A 174 -24.03 -18.50 -2.79
CA LEU A 174 -23.01 -19.18 -3.59
C LEU A 174 -23.06 -20.71 -3.41
N GLY A 175 -23.99 -21.22 -2.58
CA GLY A 175 -24.09 -22.64 -2.25
C GLY A 175 -23.05 -23.10 -1.23
N LEU A 176 -22.39 -22.18 -0.52
CA LEU A 176 -21.33 -22.49 0.42
C LEU A 176 -21.86 -22.73 1.83
N LYS A 177 -21.28 -23.71 2.52
CA LYS A 177 -21.40 -23.92 3.97
C LYS A 177 -20.25 -23.21 4.68
N ILE A 178 -20.47 -22.76 5.91
CA ILE A 178 -19.42 -22.17 6.74
C ILE A 178 -19.30 -23.01 8.01
N GLU A 179 -18.10 -23.46 8.32
CA GLU A 179 -17.79 -24.16 9.56
C GLU A 179 -16.62 -23.49 10.30
N GLU A 180 -16.73 -23.38 11.61
CA GLU A 180 -15.66 -22.86 12.47
C GLU A 180 -14.86 -24.05 13.03
N ARG A 181 -13.57 -24.08 12.69
CA ARG A 181 -12.61 -25.14 13.07
C ARG A 181 -11.24 -24.53 13.24
N LYS A 182 -10.43 -25.09 14.13
CA LYS A 182 -9.02 -24.74 14.21
C LYS A 182 -8.28 -25.39 13.03
N ILE A 183 -7.61 -24.59 12.22
CA ILE A 183 -6.96 -25.05 10.98
C ILE A 183 -5.50 -25.42 11.28
N GLU A 184 -4.73 -24.45 11.77
CA GLU A 184 -3.29 -24.59 12.08
C GLU A 184 -3.01 -24.21 13.54
N LYS A 185 -1.97 -24.80 14.14
CA LYS A 185 -1.59 -24.49 15.53
C LYS A 185 -1.13 -23.03 15.73
N ASP A 186 -0.54 -22.42 14.71
CA ASP A 186 0.15 -21.12 14.78
C ASP A 186 -0.67 -19.93 14.25
N ASP A 187 -1.97 -20.13 13.99
CA ASP A 187 -2.89 -19.12 13.43
C ASP A 187 -2.46 -18.56 12.06
N SER A 188 -1.61 -19.29 11.32
CA SER A 188 -1.08 -18.84 10.03
C SER A 188 -2.14 -18.79 8.93
N ILE A 189 -3.22 -19.55 9.06
CA ILE A 189 -4.31 -19.67 8.08
C ILE A 189 -5.62 -19.23 8.73
N LEU A 190 -6.26 -18.23 8.14
CA LEU A 190 -7.46 -17.61 8.71
C LEU A 190 -8.75 -18.22 8.17
N GLY A 191 -8.71 -18.72 6.95
CA GLY A 191 -9.82 -19.37 6.28
C GLY A 191 -9.31 -20.26 5.16
N ARG A 192 -10.16 -21.21 4.75
CA ARG A 192 -9.87 -22.14 3.66
C ARG A 192 -11.17 -22.60 3.00
N ILE A 193 -11.25 -22.52 1.67
CA ILE A 193 -12.37 -23.07 0.89
C ILE A 193 -12.02 -24.45 0.30
N TYR A 194 -12.99 -25.36 0.34
CA TYR A 194 -12.90 -26.69 -0.26
C TYR A 194 -13.87 -26.82 -1.44
N PHE A 195 -13.34 -27.19 -2.61
CA PHE A 195 -14.10 -27.33 -3.86
C PHE A 195 -14.56 -28.76 -4.15
N GLU A 196 -14.18 -29.72 -3.30
CA GLU A 196 -14.56 -31.13 -3.37
C GLU A 196 -14.64 -31.77 -1.99
N ASP A 197 -15.23 -32.96 -1.92
CA ASP A 197 -15.26 -33.78 -0.71
C ASP A 197 -13.85 -34.33 -0.46
N THR A 198 -13.24 -34.01 0.68
CA THR A 198 -11.87 -34.42 1.00
C THR A 198 -11.68 -34.68 2.50
N GLU A 199 -10.56 -35.29 2.88
CA GLU A 199 -10.12 -35.42 4.27
C GLU A 199 -9.02 -34.40 4.55
N ALA A 200 -9.35 -33.38 5.35
CA ALA A 200 -8.40 -32.35 5.72
C ALA A 200 -7.72 -32.68 7.06
N ASN A 201 -6.40 -32.52 7.13
CA ASN A 201 -5.66 -32.63 8.38
C ASN A 201 -5.77 -31.30 9.15
N LEU A 202 -6.56 -31.27 10.22
CA LEU A 202 -6.86 -30.07 11.01
C LEU A 202 -6.33 -30.21 12.43
N TYR A 203 -5.88 -29.11 13.03
CA TYR A 203 -5.38 -29.12 14.39
C TYR A 203 -6.51 -29.24 15.43
N ASP A 204 -6.40 -30.21 16.34
CA ASP A 204 -7.33 -30.46 17.44
C ASP A 204 -6.74 -29.88 18.74
N GLU A 205 -7.31 -28.78 19.22
CA GLU A 205 -6.81 -28.08 20.42
C GLU A 205 -6.93 -28.95 21.70
N GLU A 206 -7.86 -29.90 21.75
CA GLU A 206 -8.04 -30.76 22.93
C GLU A 206 -6.96 -31.84 23.00
N LYS A 207 -6.48 -32.31 21.84
CA LYS A 207 -5.45 -33.37 21.73
C LYS A 207 -4.04 -32.84 21.54
N ASP A 208 -3.88 -31.55 21.22
CA ASP A 208 -2.61 -30.94 20.82
C ASP A 208 -1.95 -31.70 19.65
N ASP A 209 -2.77 -32.17 18.70
CA ASP A 209 -2.33 -32.98 17.55
C ASP A 209 -3.22 -32.71 16.32
N TYR A 210 -2.77 -33.13 15.15
CA TYR A 210 -3.55 -33.02 13.91
C TYR A 210 -4.43 -34.25 13.68
N THR A 211 -5.66 -34.01 13.24
CA THR A 211 -6.65 -35.05 12.99
C THR A 211 -7.26 -34.89 11.61
N PHE A 212 -7.38 -36.02 10.89
CA PHE A 212 -8.08 -36.07 9.61
C PHE A 212 -9.58 -35.92 9.84
N THR A 213 -10.16 -34.89 9.23
CA THR A 213 -11.58 -34.58 9.31
C THR A 213 -12.14 -34.55 7.90
N LYS A 214 -13.25 -35.26 7.68
CA LYS A 214 -13.96 -35.21 6.42
C LYS A 214 -14.64 -33.85 6.23
N ILE A 215 -14.33 -33.19 5.13
CA ILE A 215 -14.90 -31.90 4.73
C ILE A 215 -15.70 -32.10 3.45
N ASP A 216 -16.94 -31.63 3.45
CA ASP A 216 -17.79 -31.65 2.27
C ASP A 216 -17.36 -30.57 1.26
N LYS A 217 -17.58 -30.85 -0.02
CA LYS A 217 -17.51 -29.88 -1.10
C LYS A 217 -18.31 -28.60 -0.77
N ASP A 218 -17.81 -27.48 -1.26
CA ASP A 218 -18.42 -26.15 -1.11
C ASP A 218 -18.51 -25.72 0.36
N THR A 219 -17.49 -26.06 1.15
CA THR A 219 -17.36 -25.66 2.55
C THR A 219 -16.22 -24.66 2.74
N ILE A 220 -16.51 -23.58 3.45
CA ILE A 220 -15.52 -22.62 3.97
C ILE A 220 -15.24 -22.99 5.43
N LEU A 221 -14.00 -23.30 5.73
CA LEU A 221 -13.50 -23.33 7.10
C LEU A 221 -13.01 -21.94 7.51
N VAL A 222 -13.44 -21.48 8.67
CA VAL A 222 -12.93 -20.26 9.30
C VAL A 222 -12.21 -20.63 10.58
N ASP A 223 -10.97 -20.16 10.74
CA ASP A 223 -10.14 -20.50 11.89
C ASP A 223 -10.73 -19.93 13.19
N THR A 224 -10.71 -20.70 14.27
CA THR A 224 -11.25 -20.29 15.58
C THR A 224 -10.49 -19.10 16.20
N SER A 225 -9.24 -18.85 15.80
CA SER A 225 -8.48 -17.64 16.16
C SER A 225 -9.14 -16.36 15.61
N VAL A 226 -9.93 -16.49 14.55
CA VAL A 226 -10.75 -15.42 13.97
C VAL A 226 -12.12 -15.39 14.65
N ASN A 227 -12.12 -15.44 15.99
CA ASN A 227 -13.34 -15.51 16.77
C ASN A 227 -14.22 -14.25 16.52
N PRO A 228 -15.47 -14.39 16.06
CA PRO A 228 -16.34 -13.25 15.78
C PRO A 228 -16.66 -12.40 17.02
N LEU A 229 -16.59 -12.97 18.22
CA LEU A 229 -16.77 -12.24 19.49
C LEU A 229 -15.58 -11.33 19.81
N LEU A 230 -14.38 -11.68 19.34
CA LEU A 230 -13.16 -10.91 19.57
C LEU A 230 -12.87 -9.93 18.43
N ASN A 231 -13.12 -10.34 17.17
CA ASN A 231 -12.86 -9.53 15.99
C ASN A 231 -13.80 -9.87 14.82
N ILE A 232 -15.04 -9.37 14.92
CA ILE A 232 -16.06 -9.57 13.89
C ILE A 232 -15.62 -9.09 12.49
N GLY A 233 -14.81 -8.02 12.41
CA GLY A 233 -14.32 -7.50 11.14
C GLY A 233 -13.36 -8.45 10.42
N ARG A 234 -12.48 -9.11 11.17
CA ARG A 234 -11.58 -10.13 10.61
C ARG A 234 -12.37 -11.33 10.13
N TYR A 235 -13.35 -11.79 10.92
CA TYR A 235 -14.24 -12.91 10.55
C TYR A 235 -15.01 -12.63 9.26
N TYR A 236 -15.62 -11.44 9.16
CA TYR A 236 -16.38 -11.06 7.97
C TYR A 236 -15.49 -11.01 6.73
N ASN A 237 -14.32 -10.38 6.85
CA ASN A 237 -13.39 -10.25 5.73
C ASN A 237 -12.85 -11.61 5.26
N THR A 238 -12.57 -12.55 6.18
CA THR A 238 -12.18 -13.91 5.81
C THR A 238 -13.25 -14.59 4.96
N ILE A 239 -14.54 -14.55 5.38
CA ILE A 239 -15.60 -15.17 4.58
C ILE A 239 -15.74 -14.50 3.21
N TYR A 240 -15.66 -13.16 3.13
CA TYR A 240 -15.66 -12.47 1.84
C TYR A 240 -14.49 -12.89 0.95
N HIS A 241 -13.29 -13.07 1.53
CA HIS A 241 -12.10 -13.54 0.83
C HIS A 241 -12.33 -14.92 0.21
N GLU A 242 -12.84 -15.87 0.97
CA GLU A 242 -13.17 -17.22 0.48
C GLU A 242 -14.32 -17.21 -0.54
N CYS A 243 -15.31 -16.33 -0.38
CA CYS A 243 -16.36 -16.14 -1.39
C CYS A 243 -15.79 -15.66 -2.74
N VAL A 244 -14.77 -14.79 -2.72
CA VAL A 244 -14.10 -14.34 -3.95
C VAL A 244 -13.39 -15.51 -4.63
N HIS A 245 -12.75 -16.40 -3.86
CA HIS A 245 -12.16 -17.61 -4.42
C HIS A 245 -13.21 -18.49 -5.09
N LYS A 246 -14.38 -18.70 -4.47
CA LYS A 246 -15.49 -19.41 -5.13
C LYS A 246 -15.91 -18.77 -6.44
N ILE A 247 -16.09 -17.45 -6.45
CA ILE A 247 -16.64 -16.73 -7.61
C ILE A 247 -15.64 -16.68 -8.78
N LEU A 248 -14.37 -16.39 -8.51
CA LEU A 248 -13.38 -16.09 -9.57
C LEU A 248 -12.45 -17.25 -9.89
N HIS A 249 -12.25 -18.20 -8.96
CA HIS A 249 -11.15 -19.16 -9.05
C HIS A 249 -11.59 -20.63 -9.14
N GLN A 250 -12.89 -20.91 -9.09
CA GLN A 250 -13.41 -22.28 -9.24
C GLN A 250 -12.94 -22.95 -10.55
N LYS A 251 -12.88 -22.20 -11.66
CA LYS A 251 -12.44 -22.74 -12.96
C LYS A 251 -10.98 -23.17 -12.97
N ILE A 252 -10.14 -22.51 -12.17
CA ILE A 252 -8.73 -22.88 -12.01
C ILE A 252 -8.66 -24.25 -11.32
N PHE A 253 -9.47 -24.46 -10.27
CA PHE A 253 -9.56 -25.74 -9.57
C PHE A 253 -9.96 -26.86 -10.51
N GLU A 254 -11.05 -26.66 -11.25
CA GLU A 254 -11.56 -27.67 -12.19
C GLU A 254 -10.53 -27.98 -13.29
N PHE A 255 -9.81 -26.98 -13.79
CA PHE A 255 -8.77 -27.20 -14.80
C PHE A 255 -7.53 -27.90 -14.25
N GLN A 256 -7.06 -27.54 -13.05
CA GLN A 256 -5.95 -28.23 -12.42
C GLN A 256 -6.26 -29.71 -12.17
N LYS A 257 -7.50 -30.02 -11.77
CA LYS A 257 -7.97 -31.40 -11.61
C LYS A 257 -7.96 -32.20 -12.93
N ILE A 258 -8.16 -31.53 -14.07
CA ILE A 258 -8.08 -32.16 -15.38
C ILE A 258 -6.62 -32.51 -15.74
N LEU A 259 -5.66 -31.71 -15.25
CA LEU A 259 -4.23 -31.92 -15.49
C LEU A 259 -3.62 -32.94 -14.52
N ASP A 260 -4.06 -32.92 -13.27
CA ASP A 260 -3.57 -33.77 -12.19
C ASP A 260 -4.73 -34.14 -11.25
N GLU A 261 -4.98 -35.44 -11.05
CA GLU A 261 -6.13 -35.93 -10.27
C GLU A 261 -5.96 -35.73 -8.75
N ASP A 262 -4.74 -35.46 -8.26
CA ASP A 262 -4.39 -35.38 -6.83
C ASP A 262 -4.53 -33.96 -6.21
N VAL A 263 -5.20 -33.01 -6.89
CA VAL A 263 -5.35 -31.62 -6.41
C VAL A 263 -6.55 -31.48 -5.46
N GLU A 264 -6.29 -31.59 -4.15
CA GLU A 264 -7.35 -31.63 -3.11
C GLU A 264 -7.89 -30.25 -2.66
N SER A 265 -7.14 -29.15 -2.87
CA SER A 265 -7.64 -27.79 -2.58
C SER A 265 -6.79 -26.70 -3.26
N ILE A 266 -7.45 -25.64 -3.78
CA ILE A 266 -6.75 -24.38 -4.07
C ILE A 266 -6.91 -23.48 -2.86
N CYS A 267 -5.96 -23.56 -1.94
CA CYS A 267 -5.71 -22.46 -1.01
C CYS A 267 -4.24 -22.07 -0.92
N THR A 268 -3.33 -22.61 -1.74
CA THR A 268 -1.98 -22.06 -1.88
C THR A 268 -1.25 -22.70 -3.06
N ILE A 269 -1.42 -22.14 -4.25
CA ILE A 269 -0.34 -22.27 -5.25
C ILE A 269 0.72 -21.24 -4.83
N LYS A 270 1.54 -21.57 -3.83
CA LYS A 270 2.79 -20.85 -3.59
C LYS A 270 3.72 -21.22 -4.74
N VAL A 271 3.66 -20.47 -5.84
CA VAL A 271 4.73 -20.48 -6.83
C VAL A 271 5.86 -19.65 -6.23
N ASN A 272 6.95 -20.31 -5.81
CA ASN A 272 8.25 -19.68 -5.52
C ASN A 272 8.24 -18.43 -4.61
N GLY A 273 7.45 -18.44 -3.54
CA GLY A 273 7.46 -17.33 -2.57
C GLY A 273 6.79 -16.04 -3.06
N GLU A 274 6.18 -16.02 -4.24
CA GLU A 274 5.28 -14.96 -4.66
C GLU A 274 3.84 -15.30 -4.28
N ILE A 275 3.06 -14.28 -3.92
CA ILE A 275 1.64 -14.44 -3.66
C ILE A 275 0.96 -14.69 -5.01
N SER A 276 0.23 -15.80 -5.12
CA SER A 276 -0.53 -16.12 -6.33
C SER A 276 -1.47 -14.96 -6.70
N HIS A 277 -1.64 -14.72 -8.00
CA HIS A 277 -2.60 -13.73 -8.51
C HIS A 277 -4.00 -13.91 -7.88
N THR A 278 -4.38 -15.15 -7.58
CA THR A 278 -5.65 -15.50 -6.92
C THR A 278 -5.80 -14.90 -5.51
N GLU A 279 -4.76 -14.96 -4.68
CA GLU A 279 -4.74 -14.34 -3.35
C GLU A 279 -4.79 -12.82 -3.43
N THR A 280 -4.09 -12.25 -4.41
CA THR A 280 -4.14 -10.80 -4.67
C THR A 280 -5.56 -10.34 -5.04
N HIS A 281 -6.28 -11.12 -5.86
CA HIS A 281 -7.67 -10.81 -6.21
C HIS A 281 -8.58 -10.81 -4.99
N ALA A 282 -8.51 -11.88 -4.18
CA ALA A 282 -9.35 -12.01 -3.00
C ALA A 282 -9.08 -10.91 -1.97
N ARG A 283 -7.81 -10.59 -1.70
CA ARG A 283 -7.43 -9.48 -0.80
C ARG A 283 -7.95 -8.12 -1.26
N LYS A 284 -7.94 -7.86 -2.58
CA LYS A 284 -8.38 -6.57 -3.13
C LYS A 284 -9.90 -6.46 -3.23
N LEU A 285 -10.61 -7.57 -3.47
CA LEU A 285 -12.07 -7.60 -3.65
C LEU A 285 -12.83 -7.74 -2.34
N ALA A 286 -12.35 -8.53 -1.38
CA ALA A 286 -13.07 -8.79 -0.14
C ALA A 286 -13.45 -7.51 0.62
N PRO A 287 -12.55 -6.52 0.81
CA PRO A 287 -12.92 -5.24 1.44
C PRO A 287 -13.92 -4.41 0.62
N LYS A 288 -13.95 -4.57 -0.71
CA LYS A 288 -14.88 -3.86 -1.61
C LYS A 288 -16.27 -4.47 -1.59
N LEU A 289 -16.36 -5.80 -1.44
CA LEU A 289 -17.62 -6.51 -1.17
C LEU A 289 -18.15 -6.18 0.23
N HIS A 290 -17.27 -6.14 1.22
CA HIS A 290 -17.63 -5.83 2.61
C HIS A 290 -18.10 -4.37 2.76
N MET A 291 -17.38 -3.43 2.14
CA MET A 291 -17.67 -1.99 2.18
C MET A 291 -17.80 -1.42 0.75
N PRO A 292 -18.99 -1.56 0.11
CA PRO A 292 -19.22 -1.08 -1.24
C PRO A 292 -19.02 0.42 -1.36
N LYS A 293 -18.37 0.85 -2.44
CA LYS A 293 -17.95 2.23 -2.68
C LYS A 293 -19.08 3.24 -2.48
N ASN A 294 -20.20 3.06 -3.18
CA ASN A 294 -21.30 4.03 -3.14
C ASN A 294 -21.89 4.19 -1.73
N ARG A 295 -21.99 3.09 -0.98
CA ARG A 295 -22.54 3.08 0.39
C ARG A 295 -21.60 3.79 1.35
N ILE A 296 -20.33 3.39 1.41
CA ILE A 296 -19.39 3.94 2.38
C ILE A 296 -19.06 5.41 2.09
N VAL A 297 -18.90 5.81 0.82
CA VAL A 297 -18.66 7.22 0.45
C VAL A 297 -19.81 8.10 0.89
N ARG A 298 -21.05 7.68 0.60
CA ARG A 298 -22.23 8.44 0.99
C ARG A 298 -22.32 8.57 2.52
N ARG A 299 -22.20 7.45 3.24
CA ARG A 299 -22.32 7.45 4.70
C ARG A 299 -21.21 8.23 5.38
N ALA A 300 -19.97 8.12 4.89
CA ALA A 300 -18.85 8.91 5.39
C ALA A 300 -19.11 10.41 5.23
N ASN A 301 -19.60 10.87 4.08
CA ASN A 301 -19.93 12.28 3.86
C ASN A 301 -21.08 12.77 4.75
N GLU A 302 -22.10 11.93 4.99
CA GLU A 302 -23.19 12.23 5.93
C GLU A 302 -22.65 12.41 7.35
N LEU A 303 -21.85 11.46 7.83
CA LEU A 303 -21.23 11.50 9.17
C LEU A 303 -20.27 12.67 9.34
N ILE A 304 -19.41 12.94 8.35
CA ILE A 304 -18.51 14.11 8.37
C ILE A 304 -19.32 15.39 8.55
N LYS A 305 -20.40 15.56 7.77
CA LYS A 305 -21.23 16.76 7.85
C LYS A 305 -21.93 16.90 9.21
N GLU A 306 -22.50 15.80 9.71
CA GLU A 306 -23.19 15.75 10.99
C GLU A 306 -22.25 16.06 12.17
N LEU A 307 -21.13 15.34 12.24
CA LEU A 307 -20.18 15.48 13.34
C LEU A 307 -19.46 16.81 13.33
N LYS A 308 -19.15 17.38 12.14
CA LYS A 308 -18.60 18.74 12.08
C LYS A 308 -19.57 19.78 12.64
N TYR A 309 -20.87 19.62 12.38
CA TYR A 309 -21.88 20.52 12.94
C TYR A 309 -22.02 20.35 14.46
N LEU A 310 -22.11 19.10 14.94
CA LEU A 310 -22.28 18.80 16.36
C LEU A 310 -21.08 19.23 17.21
N ASN A 311 -19.86 18.99 16.70
CA ASN A 311 -18.62 19.25 17.43
C ASN A 311 -18.09 20.67 17.19
N ALA A 312 -18.82 21.51 16.43
CA ALA A 312 -18.37 22.81 15.96
C ALA A 312 -16.97 22.76 15.29
N ALA A 313 -16.66 21.64 14.65
CA ALA A 313 -15.34 21.36 14.08
C ALA A 313 -15.14 22.13 12.78
N LYS A 314 -14.01 22.81 12.67
CA LYS A 314 -13.67 23.63 11.50
C LYS A 314 -13.23 22.75 10.34
N TYR A 315 -12.45 21.72 10.64
CA TYR A 315 -11.81 20.86 9.65
C TYR A 315 -12.30 19.41 9.73
N GLU A 316 -12.05 18.63 8.67
CA GLU A 316 -12.54 17.26 8.57
C GLU A 316 -11.74 16.28 9.43
N ASN A 317 -10.42 16.46 9.53
CA ASN A 317 -9.54 15.63 10.38
C ASN A 317 -9.94 15.67 11.86
N GLU A 318 -10.54 16.76 12.33
CA GLU A 318 -11.01 16.92 13.72
C GLU A 318 -12.14 15.94 14.10
N VAL A 319 -12.88 15.41 13.12
CA VAL A 319 -13.98 14.45 13.36
C VAL A 319 -13.73 13.07 12.77
N MET A 320 -12.61 12.88 12.06
CA MET A 320 -12.37 11.67 11.26
C MET A 320 -12.22 10.41 12.12
N GLU A 321 -11.70 10.52 13.35
CA GLU A 321 -11.64 9.38 14.28
C GLU A 321 -13.03 8.84 14.62
N GLU A 322 -13.98 9.75 14.85
CA GLU A 322 -15.36 9.42 15.18
C GLU A 322 -16.08 8.86 13.96
N VAL A 323 -15.89 9.49 12.78
CA VAL A 323 -16.39 8.97 11.50
C VAL A 323 -15.93 7.53 11.26
N ILE A 324 -14.62 7.26 11.38
CA ILE A 324 -14.07 5.91 11.18
C ILE A 324 -14.63 4.94 12.24
N SER A 325 -14.75 5.38 13.49
CA SER A 325 -15.26 4.52 14.57
C SER A 325 -16.74 4.16 14.36
N GLN A 326 -17.58 5.12 13.93
CA GLN A 326 -18.98 4.86 13.63
C GLN A 326 -19.15 3.98 12.38
N LEU A 327 -18.39 4.23 11.30
CA LEU A 327 -18.40 3.36 10.12
C LEU A 327 -17.92 1.94 10.44
N ALA A 328 -16.92 1.78 11.30
CA ALA A 328 -16.44 0.47 11.73
C ALA A 328 -17.54 -0.34 12.44
N GLN A 329 -18.34 0.33 13.27
CA GLN A 329 -19.51 -0.29 13.92
C GLN A 329 -20.61 -0.62 12.89
N GLU A 330 -20.97 0.32 12.01
CA GLU A 330 -22.05 0.14 11.03
C GLU A 330 -21.77 -0.93 9.98
N PHE A 331 -20.50 -1.15 9.61
CA PHE A 331 -20.10 -2.16 8.65
C PHE A 331 -19.56 -3.44 9.29
N TYR A 332 -19.47 -3.51 10.63
CA TYR A 332 -18.81 -4.60 11.36
C TYR A 332 -17.39 -4.86 10.82
N ALA A 333 -16.62 -3.79 10.65
CA ALA A 333 -15.25 -3.82 10.15
C ALA A 333 -14.28 -3.32 11.21
N SER A 334 -12.99 -3.64 11.07
CA SER A 334 -11.99 -3.02 11.94
C SER A 334 -11.81 -1.54 11.60
N LYS A 335 -11.45 -0.70 12.59
CA LYS A 335 -11.14 0.72 12.34
C LYS A 335 -10.05 0.88 11.28
N GLN A 336 -9.06 -0.03 11.27
CA GLN A 336 -7.99 -0.05 10.29
C GLN A 336 -8.52 -0.36 8.88
N SER A 337 -9.40 -1.35 8.73
CA SER A 337 -10.03 -1.67 7.45
C SER A 337 -10.83 -0.49 6.89
N VAL A 338 -11.59 0.21 7.74
CA VAL A 338 -12.34 1.41 7.36
C VAL A 338 -11.39 2.54 6.96
N LYS A 339 -10.34 2.81 7.75
CA LYS A 339 -9.30 3.79 7.44
C LYS A 339 -8.71 3.56 6.05
N ILE A 340 -8.29 2.32 5.77
CA ILE A 340 -7.73 1.91 4.48
C ILE A 340 -8.75 2.15 3.36
N ARG A 341 -10.01 1.70 3.56
CA ARG A 341 -11.07 1.83 2.56
C ARG A 341 -11.37 3.29 2.23
N LEU A 342 -11.45 4.17 3.23
CA LEU A 342 -11.66 5.60 3.03
C LEU A 342 -10.47 6.25 2.30
N ALA A 343 -9.23 5.88 2.65
CA ALA A 343 -8.04 6.36 1.96
C ALA A 343 -8.02 5.96 0.48
N GLU A 344 -8.34 4.69 0.16
CA GLU A 344 -8.50 4.20 -1.22
C GLU A 344 -9.54 5.00 -2.02
N LEU A 345 -10.61 5.43 -1.35
CA LEU A 345 -11.71 6.19 -1.94
C LEU A 345 -11.43 7.71 -2.02
N GLY A 346 -10.26 8.15 -1.53
CA GLY A 346 -9.76 9.51 -1.69
C GLY A 346 -10.00 10.44 -0.50
N PHE A 347 -10.44 9.95 0.65
CA PHE A 347 -10.55 10.73 1.89
C PHE A 347 -9.16 10.93 2.51
N GLN A 348 -8.55 12.10 2.30
CA GLN A 348 -7.17 12.37 2.74
C GLN A 348 -7.03 12.42 4.26
N SER A 349 -8.07 12.91 4.94
CA SER A 349 -8.20 12.96 6.41
C SER A 349 -8.05 11.58 7.06
N ALA A 350 -8.52 10.51 6.39
CA ALA A 350 -8.37 9.15 6.89
C ALA A 350 -6.90 8.71 6.96
N ILE A 351 -6.03 9.20 6.07
CA ILE A 351 -4.61 8.82 6.01
C ILE A 351 -3.90 9.22 7.30
N GLY A 352 -4.12 10.45 7.78
CA GLY A 352 -3.51 10.99 8.99
C GLY A 352 -4.20 10.62 10.31
N THR A 353 -5.24 9.79 10.29
CA THR A 353 -6.02 9.39 11.49
C THR A 353 -5.60 8.01 12.00
N PHE A 354 -5.65 7.72 13.32
CA PHE A 354 -5.20 6.44 13.90
C PHE A 354 -3.76 6.09 13.51
N THR A 355 -2.87 7.07 13.59
CA THR A 355 -1.47 6.96 13.22
C THR A 355 -0.60 6.96 14.47
N TYR A 356 0.18 5.89 14.67
CA TYR A 356 1.08 5.74 15.81
C TYR A 356 2.54 5.67 15.33
N VAL A 357 3.41 6.43 15.98
CA VAL A 357 4.87 6.47 15.73
C VAL A 357 5.56 6.67 17.06
N ASP A 358 6.77 6.13 17.23
CA ASP A 358 7.57 6.29 18.45
C ASP A 358 6.78 5.98 19.74
N ASN A 359 5.92 4.96 19.68
CA ASN A 359 5.04 4.49 20.76
C ASN A 359 4.03 5.51 21.29
N HIS A 360 3.74 6.58 20.55
CA HIS A 360 2.66 7.50 20.89
C HIS A 360 1.69 7.70 19.72
N TYR A 361 0.54 8.26 20.07
CA TYR A 361 -0.48 8.63 19.11
C TYR A 361 -0.16 10.00 18.51
N VAL A 362 -0.18 10.09 17.18
CA VAL A 362 0.01 11.35 16.44
C VAL A 362 -1.36 11.98 16.18
N LYS A 363 -1.50 13.29 16.40
CA LYS A 363 -2.79 13.97 16.26
C LYS A 363 -3.35 13.81 14.82
N PRO A 364 -4.68 13.62 14.68
CA PRO A 364 -5.31 13.52 13.36
C PRO A 364 -5.02 14.73 12.49
N HIS A 365 -4.52 14.46 11.29
CA HIS A 365 -4.15 15.50 10.34
C HIS A 365 -4.58 15.14 8.91
N THR A 366 -4.61 16.15 8.05
CA THR A 366 -4.93 16.03 6.63
C THR A 366 -4.08 16.97 5.80
N PHE A 367 -4.18 16.82 4.48
CA PHE A 367 -3.43 17.55 3.48
C PHE A 367 -4.23 17.61 2.18
N LYS A 368 -3.82 18.50 1.29
CA LYS A 368 -4.43 18.63 -0.03
C LYS A 368 -4.31 17.33 -0.83
N LYS A 369 -5.40 16.97 -1.53
CA LYS A 369 -5.44 15.80 -2.41
C LYS A 369 -4.35 15.87 -3.49
N GLY A 370 -3.62 14.77 -3.65
CA GLY A 370 -2.51 14.66 -4.60
C GLY A 370 -1.16 15.12 -4.04
N SER A 371 -1.11 15.63 -2.80
CA SER A 371 0.14 16.07 -2.18
C SER A 371 1.06 14.92 -1.75
N LEU A 372 0.54 13.70 -1.58
CA LEU A 372 1.33 12.50 -1.25
C LEU A 372 1.09 11.37 -2.28
N LYS A 373 2.16 10.67 -2.64
CA LYS A 373 2.10 9.33 -3.26
C LYS A 373 1.87 8.26 -2.18
N ASN A 374 1.55 7.04 -2.60
CA ASN A 374 1.17 5.95 -1.68
C ASN A 374 2.23 5.59 -0.62
N ASN A 375 3.51 5.79 -0.92
CA ASN A 375 4.63 5.54 0.00
C ASN A 375 5.24 6.83 0.56
N GLU A 376 4.51 7.95 0.50
CA GLU A 376 4.96 9.23 1.05
C GLU A 376 4.13 9.57 2.30
N THR A 377 4.73 10.31 3.24
CA THR A 377 4.08 10.75 4.48
C THR A 377 4.68 12.07 4.97
N TYR A 378 3.94 12.82 5.79
CA TYR A 378 4.49 13.95 6.54
C TYR A 378 5.01 13.55 7.92
N THR A 379 4.65 12.36 8.39
CA THR A 379 4.92 11.90 9.75
C THR A 379 5.98 10.80 9.74
N ALA A 380 7.10 11.01 10.42
CA ALA A 380 8.20 10.04 10.49
C ALA A 380 8.70 9.88 11.93
N ASN A 381 9.44 8.80 12.19
CA ASN A 381 10.02 8.59 13.52
C ASN A 381 11.18 9.59 13.76
N ILE A 382 11.43 9.88 15.04
CA ILE A 382 12.43 10.89 15.44
C ILE A 382 13.85 10.49 15.01
N LYS A 383 14.17 9.20 15.00
CA LYS A 383 15.50 8.69 14.61
C LYS A 383 15.80 8.96 13.15
N ASP A 384 14.85 8.67 12.27
CA ASP A 384 14.97 8.90 10.83
C ASP A 384 14.99 10.39 10.55
N ILE A 385 14.14 11.18 11.20
CA ILE A 385 14.17 12.64 11.06
C ILE A 385 15.54 13.21 11.50
N ALA A 386 16.07 12.78 12.63
CA ALA A 386 17.38 13.21 13.11
C ALA A 386 18.51 12.78 12.14
N PHE A 387 18.44 11.54 11.64
CA PHE A 387 19.39 11.03 10.66
C PHE A 387 19.34 11.81 9.34
N GLN A 388 18.14 12.01 8.78
CA GLN A 388 17.92 12.80 7.56
C GLN A 388 18.36 14.25 7.72
N SER A 389 18.21 14.84 8.92
CA SER A 389 18.68 16.19 9.22
C SER A 389 20.21 16.33 9.18
N VAL A 390 20.94 15.22 9.27
CA VAL A 390 22.41 15.19 9.15
C VAL A 390 22.85 14.85 7.73
N ILE A 391 22.22 13.85 7.10
CA ILE A 391 22.68 13.29 5.82
C ILE A 391 22.11 14.00 4.60
N ASN A 392 20.90 14.56 4.66
CA ASN A 392 20.29 15.27 3.54
C ASN A 392 20.78 16.74 3.56
N PRO A 393 21.59 17.18 2.58
CA PRO A 393 22.19 18.53 2.61
C PRO A 393 21.15 19.65 2.55
N ARG A 394 20.04 19.44 1.83
CA ARG A 394 18.97 20.43 1.71
C ARG A 394 18.24 20.59 3.03
N LEU A 395 17.81 19.48 3.64
CA LEU A 395 17.14 19.49 4.94
C LEU A 395 18.03 20.08 6.03
N LYS A 396 19.29 19.63 6.08
CA LYS A 396 20.31 20.11 7.03
C LYS A 396 20.41 21.63 7.03
N LYS A 397 20.48 22.24 5.84
CA LYS A 397 20.55 23.70 5.70
C LYS A 397 19.30 24.40 6.25
N GLN A 398 18.11 23.83 6.08
CA GLN A 398 16.87 24.44 6.58
C GLN A 398 16.78 24.37 8.11
N VAL A 399 17.16 23.23 8.72
CA VAL A 399 17.15 23.09 10.19
C VAL A 399 18.28 23.88 10.86
N GLU A 400 19.44 24.02 10.22
CA GLU A 400 20.51 24.92 10.66
C GLU A 400 20.08 26.39 10.71
N GLN A 401 19.20 26.80 9.80
CA GLN A 401 18.62 28.14 9.78
C GLN A 401 17.44 28.30 10.75
N GLY A 402 17.06 27.25 11.49
CA GLY A 402 15.92 27.26 12.41
C GLY A 402 14.55 27.38 11.73
N LYS A 403 14.46 27.06 10.43
CA LYS A 403 13.23 27.18 9.64
C LYS A 403 12.21 26.08 9.93
N TYR A 404 12.65 24.92 10.38
CA TYR A 404 11.77 23.79 10.71
C TYR A 404 12.04 23.29 12.12
N LEU A 405 10.97 22.94 12.82
CA LEU A 405 10.99 22.37 14.16
C LEU A 405 10.35 20.99 14.13
N PHE A 406 10.81 20.10 15.01
CA PHE A 406 10.21 18.78 15.17
C PHE A 406 9.04 18.88 16.17
N VAL A 407 7.82 18.60 15.74
CA VAL A 407 6.60 18.67 16.57
C VAL A 407 5.66 17.52 16.20
N ASP A 408 5.23 16.74 17.18
CA ASP A 408 4.30 15.60 17.02
C ASP A 408 4.67 14.66 15.85
N ASN A 409 5.95 14.32 15.72
CA ASN A 409 6.51 13.47 14.65
C ASN A 409 6.47 14.05 13.23
N HIS A 410 6.39 15.36 13.12
CA HIS A 410 6.49 16.13 11.87
C HIS A 410 7.65 17.13 11.95
N LEU A 411 8.29 17.40 10.81
CA LEU A 411 9.16 18.58 10.66
C LEU A 411 8.36 19.72 10.06
N VAL A 412 8.03 20.72 10.89
CA VAL A 412 7.05 21.76 10.58
C VAL A 412 7.71 23.13 10.51
N TYR A 413 7.30 23.93 9.53
CA TYR A 413 7.78 25.28 9.35
C TYR A 413 7.55 26.15 10.59
N ASN A 414 8.61 26.80 11.05
CA ASN A 414 8.64 27.58 12.28
C ASN A 414 7.92 28.92 12.08
N SER A 415 6.60 28.91 12.23
CA SER A 415 5.74 30.10 12.11
C SER A 415 4.57 30.00 13.07
N LYS A 416 4.14 31.14 13.63
CA LYS A 416 2.96 31.25 14.49
C LYS A 416 1.65 30.85 13.79
N LYS A 417 1.65 30.82 12.45
CA LYS A 417 0.53 30.27 11.66
C LYS A 417 0.35 28.76 11.93
N TYR A 418 1.46 28.05 12.09
CA TYR A 418 1.50 26.59 12.15
C TYR A 418 1.78 26.03 13.54
N LEU A 419 2.43 26.81 14.39
CA LEU A 419 2.85 26.41 15.74
C LEU A 419 2.30 27.36 16.80
N GLN A 420 1.91 26.79 17.94
CA GLN A 420 1.46 27.52 19.12
C GLN A 420 2.07 26.93 20.39
N SER A 421 2.28 27.76 21.40
CA SER A 421 2.68 27.31 22.74
C SER A 421 1.44 27.17 23.61
N THR A 422 1.26 25.99 24.20
CA THR A 422 0.22 25.65 25.17
C THR A 422 0.86 25.30 26.52
N ASP A 423 0.04 25.05 27.53
CA ASP A 423 0.53 24.59 28.85
C ASP A 423 1.23 23.21 28.76
N ASP A 424 0.89 22.42 27.74
CA ASP A 424 1.49 21.11 27.46
C ASP A 424 2.74 21.18 26.55
N GLY A 425 3.16 22.39 26.17
CA GLY A 425 4.37 22.63 25.38
C GLY A 425 4.10 23.18 23.97
N LEU A 426 4.98 22.85 23.02
CA LEU A 426 4.88 23.33 21.65
C LEU A 426 4.01 22.38 20.81
N GLU A 427 2.94 22.91 20.23
CA GLU A 427 1.97 22.12 19.48
C GLU A 427 1.67 22.70 18.08
N LEU A 428 1.10 21.84 17.22
CA LEU A 428 0.56 22.23 15.93
C LEU A 428 -0.78 22.96 16.10
N THR A 429 -0.99 24.03 15.35
CA THR A 429 -2.30 24.70 15.28
C THR A 429 -3.29 23.82 14.51
N SER A 430 -4.61 24.04 14.73
CA SER A 430 -5.65 23.38 13.92
C SER A 430 -5.49 23.67 12.42
N TYR A 431 -4.94 24.84 12.06
CA TYR A 431 -4.61 25.15 10.68
C TYR A 431 -3.52 24.24 10.13
N ALA A 432 -2.41 24.06 10.86
CA ALA A 432 -1.31 23.17 10.45
C ALA A 432 -1.78 21.74 10.25
N LEU A 433 -2.49 21.17 11.24
CA LEU A 433 -3.05 19.82 11.16
C LEU A 433 -3.95 19.61 9.94
N SER A 434 -4.51 20.68 9.38
CA SER A 434 -5.41 20.61 8.22
C SER A 434 -4.74 20.91 6.88
N HIS A 435 -3.49 21.39 6.91
CA HIS A 435 -2.73 21.85 5.75
C HIS A 435 -1.28 21.39 5.85
N MET A 436 -1.06 20.12 6.15
CA MET A 436 0.29 19.58 6.35
C MET A 436 1.16 19.75 5.10
N ASP A 437 0.55 19.79 3.91
CA ASP A 437 1.24 20.06 2.64
C ASP A 437 1.80 21.47 2.49
N GLU A 438 1.32 22.44 3.26
CA GLU A 438 1.87 23.80 3.27
C GLU A 438 3.10 23.94 4.17
N CYS A 439 3.18 23.15 5.26
CA CYS A 439 4.10 23.45 6.35
C CYS A 439 5.04 22.31 6.74
N CYS A 440 4.75 21.06 6.34
CA CYS A 440 5.53 19.90 6.76
C CYS A 440 6.46 19.39 5.67
N ILE A 441 7.63 18.91 6.08
CA ILE A 441 8.53 18.16 5.19
C ILE A 441 7.96 16.76 4.96
N LYS A 442 7.93 16.36 3.70
CA LYS A 442 7.53 15.05 3.23
C LYS A 442 8.70 14.07 3.29
N PHE A 443 8.37 12.85 3.66
CA PHE A 443 9.25 11.69 3.66
C PHE A 443 8.70 10.58 2.79
N LYS A 444 9.59 9.86 2.11
CA LYS A 444 9.31 8.58 1.47
C LYS A 444 9.57 7.46 2.46
N LEU A 445 8.60 6.58 2.65
CA LEU A 445 8.70 5.40 3.49
C LEU A 445 9.23 4.21 2.69
N ASN A 446 10.22 3.53 3.25
CA ASN A 446 10.73 2.25 2.78
C ASN A 446 10.47 1.19 3.85
N ILE A 447 10.01 0.00 3.45
CA ILE A 447 9.76 -1.10 4.39
C ILE A 447 11.07 -1.87 4.59
N VAL A 448 11.54 -1.95 5.83
CA VAL A 448 12.81 -2.57 6.20
C VAL A 448 12.61 -4.02 6.65
N LYS A 449 11.54 -4.27 7.40
CA LYS A 449 11.10 -5.60 7.81
C LYS A 449 9.60 -5.72 7.67
N SER A 450 9.18 -6.89 7.22
CA SER A 450 7.79 -7.29 7.10
C SER A 450 7.62 -8.69 7.68
N LYS A 451 6.57 -8.91 8.48
CA LYS A 451 6.16 -10.27 8.88
C LYS A 451 5.40 -11.02 7.78
N TYR A 452 4.99 -10.33 6.71
CA TYR A 452 4.36 -10.90 5.52
C TYR A 452 5.27 -10.83 4.29
N ILE A 453 5.08 -11.75 3.35
CA ILE A 453 5.92 -11.88 2.16
C ILE A 453 5.60 -10.80 1.10
N SER A 454 4.40 -10.20 1.11
CA SER A 454 3.99 -9.16 0.15
C SER A 454 3.84 -7.77 0.75
N ILE A 455 4.32 -6.77 0.03
CA ILE A 455 4.16 -5.36 0.33
C ILE A 455 3.15 -4.76 -0.64
N ASP A 456 2.01 -4.28 -0.14
CA ASP A 456 1.01 -3.52 -0.89
C ASP A 456 0.95 -2.06 -0.41
N ASN A 457 0.32 -1.17 -1.19
CA ASN A 457 0.12 0.24 -0.84
C ASN A 457 -0.58 0.44 0.53
N VAL A 458 -1.38 -0.56 0.94
CA VAL A 458 -2.08 -0.62 2.22
C VAL A 458 -1.13 -0.73 3.42
N CYS A 459 0.08 -1.26 3.23
CA CYS A 459 1.06 -1.45 4.29
C CYS A 459 1.48 -0.11 4.91
N PHE A 460 1.65 0.95 4.10
CA PHE A 460 2.05 2.29 4.58
C PHE A 460 1.00 2.97 5.46
N LEU A 461 -0.28 2.58 5.34
CA LEU A 461 -1.37 3.07 6.19
C LEU A 461 -1.48 2.32 7.52
N SER A 462 -0.77 1.19 7.66
CA SER A 462 -0.82 0.29 8.82
C SER A 462 0.25 0.62 9.86
N ARG A 463 0.11 1.82 10.43
CA ARG A 463 1.01 2.38 11.46
C ARG A 463 0.33 2.37 12.84
N SER A 464 0.27 1.18 13.44
CA SER A 464 -0.23 0.96 14.81
C SER A 464 0.90 0.52 15.75
N VAL A 465 0.62 0.49 17.06
CA VAL A 465 1.58 0.02 18.09
C VAL A 465 2.08 -1.41 17.81
N ASP A 466 1.19 -2.28 17.32
CA ASP A 466 1.51 -3.65 16.88
C ASP A 466 1.80 -3.74 15.38
N SER A 467 2.32 -2.69 14.76
CA SER A 467 2.55 -2.67 13.31
C SER A 467 3.42 -3.85 12.87
N LEU A 468 2.94 -4.56 11.84
CA LEU A 468 3.59 -5.75 11.28
C LEU A 468 4.78 -5.39 10.37
N TYR A 469 5.06 -4.10 10.23
CA TYR A 469 6.04 -3.49 9.34
C TYR A 469 6.91 -2.51 10.10
N THR A 470 8.20 -2.49 9.78
CA THR A 470 9.10 -1.43 10.22
C THR A 470 9.47 -0.57 9.02
N PHE A 471 9.40 0.75 9.21
CA PHE A 471 9.60 1.74 8.16
C PHE A 471 10.85 2.57 8.43
N GLU A 472 11.57 2.88 7.35
CA GLU A 472 12.59 3.91 7.29
C GLU A 472 12.07 5.08 6.44
N ALA A 473 12.21 6.30 6.96
CA ALA A 473 11.81 7.52 6.30
C ALA A 473 13.00 8.26 5.67
N VAL A 474 12.86 8.63 4.39
CA VAL A 474 13.85 9.41 3.63
C VAL A 474 13.23 10.73 3.19
N ALA A 475 13.88 11.86 3.47
CA ALA A 475 13.33 13.17 3.13
C ALA A 475 13.23 13.36 1.61
N CYS A 476 12.11 13.92 1.13
CA CYS A 476 11.90 14.19 -0.30
C CYS A 476 12.51 15.54 -0.71
N ASP A 477 13.43 15.55 -1.67
CA ASP A 477 14.13 16.77 -2.10
C ASP A 477 13.26 17.78 -2.88
N GLU A 478 12.15 17.33 -3.45
CA GLU A 478 11.27 18.14 -4.31
C GLU A 478 10.51 19.24 -3.56
N GLN A 479 10.39 19.15 -2.22
CA GLN A 479 9.60 20.11 -1.44
C GLN A 479 10.35 21.38 -1.01
N PHE A 480 11.66 21.44 -1.24
CA PHE A 480 12.44 22.64 -0.88
C PHE A 480 12.28 23.80 -1.87
N GLU A 481 11.58 23.60 -3.00
CA GLU A 481 11.57 24.52 -4.14
C GLU A 481 10.30 25.39 -4.26
N ASN A 482 9.23 25.13 -3.47
CA ASN A 482 7.90 25.73 -3.67
C ASN A 482 7.28 26.49 -2.48
N MET A 483 8.02 26.75 -1.39
CA MET A 483 7.50 27.59 -0.30
C MET A 483 7.51 29.07 -0.75
N SER A 484 6.42 29.55 -1.36
CA SER A 484 6.31 30.91 -1.86
C SER A 484 6.34 31.93 -0.72
N ASP A 485 7.26 32.87 -0.82
CA ASP A 485 7.82 33.71 0.25
C ASP A 485 7.01 34.99 0.60
N GLU A 486 5.75 35.16 0.22
CA GLU A 486 5.21 36.54 0.15
C GLU A 486 4.44 37.09 1.37
N GLU A 487 3.99 36.27 2.34
CA GLU A 487 3.31 36.81 3.54
C GLU A 487 3.85 36.27 4.88
N GLN A 488 4.48 35.09 4.88
CA GLN A 488 4.94 34.41 6.11
C GLN A 488 6.37 34.80 6.51
N GLY A 489 7.11 35.43 5.60
CA GLY A 489 8.51 35.82 5.81
C GLY A 489 8.71 37.02 6.75
N GLN A 490 7.75 37.93 6.91
CA GLN A 490 7.99 39.18 7.67
C GLN A 490 8.06 38.98 9.19
N LEU A 491 7.19 38.16 9.78
CA LEU A 491 7.22 37.87 11.23
C LEU A 491 8.43 37.03 11.61
N LEU A 492 8.74 36.00 10.82
CA LEU A 492 9.94 35.18 11.01
C LEU A 492 11.21 36.02 10.77
N LYS A 493 11.22 36.93 9.80
CA LYS A 493 12.34 37.86 9.56
C LYS A 493 12.56 38.80 10.74
N ASN A 494 11.52 39.28 11.42
CA ASN A 494 11.67 40.10 12.62
C ASN A 494 12.27 39.30 13.79
N GLU A 495 11.75 38.09 14.06
CA GLU A 495 12.30 37.20 15.10
C GLU A 495 13.77 36.81 14.78
N ILE A 496 14.05 36.42 13.54
CA ILE A 496 15.42 36.14 13.08
C ILE A 496 16.31 37.38 13.17
N GLN A 497 15.81 38.58 12.85
CA GLN A 497 16.58 39.82 12.96
C GLN A 497 16.90 40.18 14.41
N GLU A 498 15.96 40.01 15.34
CA GLU A 498 16.22 40.21 16.77
C GLU A 498 17.23 39.19 17.31
N GLU A 499 17.10 37.92 16.93
CA GLU A 499 18.06 36.90 17.30
C GLU A 499 19.44 37.15 16.70
N MET A 500 19.51 37.65 15.46
CA MET A 500 20.77 38.07 14.83
C MET A 500 21.39 39.27 15.54
N LYS A 501 20.59 40.25 16.00
CA LYS A 501 21.09 41.36 16.82
C LYS A 501 21.72 40.83 18.11
N ILE A 502 21.02 39.97 18.83
CA ILE A 502 21.54 39.37 20.05
C ILE A 502 22.81 38.53 19.77
N ALA A 503 22.80 37.70 18.73
CA ALA A 503 23.96 36.89 18.34
C ALA A 503 25.20 37.75 18.02
N ASN A 504 25.01 38.92 17.40
CA ASN A 504 26.08 39.89 17.11
C ASN A 504 26.54 40.67 18.35
N GLU A 505 25.66 40.89 19.32
CA GLU A 505 25.98 41.51 20.62
C GLU A 505 26.76 40.58 21.56
N LEU A 506 26.73 39.26 21.32
CA LEU A 506 27.49 38.30 22.13
C LEU A 506 29.00 38.52 21.97
N THR A 507 29.64 38.92 23.07
CA THR A 507 31.10 39.08 23.12
C THR A 507 31.79 37.72 23.04
N ASN A 508 33.03 37.67 22.53
CA ASN A 508 33.86 36.45 22.55
C ASN A 508 34.31 36.05 23.98
N ASN A 509 33.76 36.65 25.04
CA ASN A 509 34.12 36.40 26.42
C ASN A 509 33.08 35.49 27.11
N PRO A 510 33.42 34.23 27.43
CA PRO A 510 32.52 33.27 28.08
C PRO A 510 31.82 33.82 29.34
N LYS A 511 32.48 34.72 30.09
CA LYS A 511 31.96 35.30 31.36
C LYS A 511 30.77 36.25 31.16
N GLN A 512 30.63 36.81 29.95
CA GLN A 512 29.62 37.82 29.65
C GLN A 512 28.43 37.23 28.89
N VAL A 513 28.65 36.15 28.13
CA VAL A 513 27.64 35.53 27.27
C VAL A 513 26.42 35.05 28.06
N ILE A 514 26.60 34.17 29.07
CA ILE A 514 25.47 33.63 29.83
C ILE A 514 24.75 34.73 30.62
N LYS A 515 25.48 35.71 31.17
CA LYS A 515 24.86 36.87 31.86
C LYS A 515 23.97 37.67 30.91
N ARG A 516 24.44 37.93 29.69
CA ARG A 516 23.68 38.64 28.67
C ARG A 516 22.43 37.86 28.24
N LEU A 517 22.56 36.55 28.06
CA LEU A 517 21.45 35.68 27.67
C LEU A 517 20.39 35.56 28.78
N LEU A 518 20.80 35.46 30.05
CA LEU A 518 19.90 35.51 31.21
C LEU A 518 19.13 36.82 31.28
N GLN A 519 19.80 37.96 31.05
CA GLN A 519 19.15 39.27 30.97
C GLN A 519 18.15 39.36 29.82
N TRP A 520 18.50 38.82 28.64
CA TRP A 520 17.63 38.82 27.48
C TRP A 520 16.41 37.93 27.65
N ARG A 521 16.56 36.80 28.34
CA ARG A 521 15.48 35.85 28.66
C ARG A 521 14.73 36.18 29.96
N GLU A 522 15.11 37.25 30.64
CA GLU A 522 14.55 37.65 31.95
C GLU A 522 14.56 36.50 32.97
N MET A 523 15.62 35.69 32.96
CA MET A 523 15.73 34.46 33.74
C MET A 523 16.81 34.56 34.82
N SER A 524 16.55 34.01 35.99
CA SER A 524 17.52 33.89 37.09
C SER A 524 18.38 32.63 36.97
N GLN A 525 19.50 32.58 37.71
CA GLN A 525 20.33 31.37 37.76
C GLN A 525 19.63 30.18 38.44
N VAL A 526 18.69 30.45 39.36
CA VAL A 526 17.90 29.43 40.05
C VAL A 526 16.89 28.81 39.08
N GLU A 527 16.21 29.62 38.29
CA GLU A 527 15.30 29.13 37.24
C GLU A 527 16.07 28.36 36.18
N LEU A 528 17.21 28.88 35.71
CA LEU A 528 18.05 28.16 34.75
C LEU A 528 18.56 26.82 35.32
N SER A 529 18.89 26.77 36.62
CA SER A 529 19.25 25.53 37.32
C SER A 529 18.13 24.51 37.29
N SER A 530 16.90 24.95 37.56
CA SER A 530 15.71 24.11 37.48
C SER A 530 15.47 23.60 36.05
N PHE A 531 15.52 24.47 35.05
CA PHE A 531 15.20 24.11 33.66
C PHE A 531 16.30 23.33 32.94
N SER A 532 17.55 23.38 33.39
CA SER A 532 18.67 22.63 32.79
C SER A 532 19.06 21.38 33.59
N GLU A 533 18.46 21.19 34.77
CA GLU A 533 18.88 20.22 35.78
C GLU A 533 20.39 20.30 36.13
N ILE A 534 21.00 21.48 35.97
CA ILE A 534 22.39 21.74 36.37
C ILE A 534 22.36 22.43 37.73
N ASP A 535 23.21 22.00 38.65
CA ASP A 535 23.36 22.64 39.96
C ASP A 535 23.65 24.15 39.84
N THR A 536 23.03 24.94 40.71
CA THR A 536 23.14 26.40 40.71
C THR A 536 24.58 26.86 40.99
N GLU A 537 25.37 26.12 41.78
CA GLU A 537 26.78 26.42 42.02
C GLU A 537 27.59 26.30 40.72
N THR A 538 27.37 25.25 39.95
CA THR A 538 28.01 24.98 38.66
C THR A 538 27.67 26.06 37.66
N ILE A 539 26.40 26.47 37.56
CA ILE A 539 25.99 27.61 36.73
C ILE A 539 26.72 28.88 37.15
N SER A 540 26.76 29.19 38.45
CA SER A 540 27.46 30.36 38.98
C SER A 540 28.97 30.34 38.66
N ARG A 541 29.61 29.17 38.73
CA ARG A 541 31.03 29.01 38.38
C ARG A 541 31.28 29.20 36.88
N ILE A 542 30.41 28.70 36.01
CA ILE A 542 30.46 28.92 34.56
C ILE A 542 30.27 30.40 34.23
N VAL A 543 29.23 31.02 34.79
CA VAL A 543 28.89 32.45 34.62
C VAL A 543 30.03 33.38 35.05
N ASN A 544 30.79 32.99 36.08
CA ASN A 544 31.94 33.76 36.56
C ASN A 544 33.27 33.35 35.89
N GLY A 545 33.25 32.38 34.97
CA GLY A 545 34.40 31.84 34.25
C GLY A 545 35.44 31.20 35.16
N LYS A 546 34.99 30.55 36.23
CA LYS A 546 35.81 29.74 37.14
C LYS A 546 35.93 28.28 36.66
N THR A 547 35.04 27.84 35.78
CA THR A 547 35.00 26.48 35.23
C THR A 547 34.68 26.55 33.74
N ASN A 548 35.42 25.78 32.92
CA ASN A 548 35.04 25.56 31.53
C ASN A 548 34.03 24.39 31.46
N PRO A 549 32.82 24.62 30.93
CA PRO A 549 31.80 23.57 30.84
C PRO A 549 32.16 22.51 29.80
N LYS A 550 31.62 21.30 29.97
CA LYS A 550 31.60 20.27 28.92
C LYS A 550 30.53 20.62 27.88
N ILE A 551 30.64 20.05 26.68
CA ILE A 551 29.65 20.27 25.60
C ILE A 551 28.22 19.99 26.05
N GLU A 552 27.99 18.87 26.75
CA GLU A 552 26.68 18.48 27.29
C GLU A 552 26.10 19.59 28.19
N THR A 553 26.92 20.14 29.08
CA THR A 553 26.53 21.26 29.95
C THR A 553 26.15 22.49 29.14
N VAL A 554 26.91 22.83 28.09
CA VAL A 554 26.57 23.98 27.23
C VAL A 554 25.28 23.73 26.45
N VAL A 555 25.09 22.52 25.92
CA VAL A 555 23.86 22.11 25.20
C VAL A 555 22.65 22.25 26.12
N ARG A 556 22.71 21.71 27.34
CA ARG A 556 21.64 21.85 28.35
C ARG A 556 21.29 23.32 28.62
N LEU A 557 22.30 24.17 28.83
CA LEU A 557 22.08 25.60 29.06
C LEU A 557 21.42 26.28 27.84
N CYS A 558 21.83 25.93 26.62
CA CYS A 558 21.21 26.46 25.41
C CYS A 558 19.76 26.03 25.24
N LEU A 559 19.43 24.77 25.55
CA LEU A 559 18.07 24.24 25.46
C LEU A 559 17.16 24.83 26.54
N ALA A 560 17.64 24.92 27.78
CA ALA A 560 16.90 25.53 28.89
C ALA A 560 16.60 27.03 28.66
N LEU A 561 17.53 27.75 28.01
CA LEU A 561 17.32 29.14 27.58
C LEU A 561 16.51 29.27 26.29
N LYS A 562 16.08 28.15 25.69
CA LYS A 562 15.36 28.09 24.41
C LYS A 562 16.05 28.93 23.33
N LEU A 563 17.35 28.74 23.17
CA LEU A 563 18.18 29.50 22.21
C LEU A 563 18.03 28.93 20.81
N SER A 564 17.88 29.82 19.82
CA SER A 564 17.81 29.40 18.42
C SER A 564 19.13 28.80 17.91
N PRO A 565 19.10 28.11 16.76
CA PRO A 565 20.29 27.41 16.24
C PRO A 565 21.47 28.36 15.99
N THR A 566 21.18 29.59 15.54
CA THR A 566 22.17 30.64 15.31
C THR A 566 22.88 31.03 16.61
N ILE A 567 22.12 31.25 17.69
CA ILE A 567 22.68 31.69 18.97
C ILE A 567 23.39 30.52 19.67
N SER A 568 22.79 29.33 19.69
CA SER A 568 23.39 28.16 20.34
C SER A 568 24.70 27.75 19.69
N THR A 569 24.80 27.79 18.35
CA THR A 569 26.08 27.57 17.64
C THR A 569 27.14 28.58 18.07
N ARG A 570 26.77 29.87 18.16
CA ARG A 570 27.68 30.92 18.62
C ARG A 570 28.13 30.72 20.06
N VAL A 571 27.24 30.29 20.95
CA VAL A 571 27.55 29.98 22.34
C VAL A 571 28.53 28.80 22.42
N LEU A 572 28.30 27.72 21.67
CA LEU A 572 29.21 26.58 21.59
C LEU A 572 30.62 26.99 21.14
N ASP A 573 30.71 27.84 20.11
CA ASP A 573 31.99 28.37 19.63
C ASP A 573 32.74 29.17 20.70
N ILE A 574 32.04 30.03 21.44
CA ILE A 574 32.65 30.86 22.51
C ILE A 574 33.17 29.99 23.65
N PHE A 575 32.47 28.91 24.00
CA PHE A 575 32.93 27.95 25.01
C PHE A 575 33.92 26.90 24.46
N GLY A 576 34.29 26.94 23.17
CA GLY A 576 35.19 25.97 22.55
C GLY A 576 34.62 24.55 22.48
N CYS A 577 33.30 24.41 22.51
CA CYS A 577 32.58 23.13 22.58
C CYS A 577 32.04 22.73 21.20
N ALA A 578 32.94 22.46 20.24
CA ALA A 578 32.54 22.12 18.87
C ALA A 578 31.79 20.77 18.79
N ILE A 579 30.73 20.72 17.98
CA ILE A 579 30.00 19.50 17.66
C ILE A 579 30.85 18.63 16.73
N ASN A 580 31.22 17.43 17.18
CA ASN A 580 31.99 16.47 16.39
C ASN A 580 31.05 15.70 15.44
N PRO A 581 31.23 15.80 14.11
CA PRO A 581 30.38 15.10 13.12
C PRO A 581 30.41 13.58 13.25
N ASN A 582 31.49 13.02 13.81
CA ASN A 582 31.71 11.57 13.90
C ASN A 582 31.18 10.96 15.21
N LEU A 583 30.71 11.79 16.16
CA LEU A 583 30.15 11.31 17.43
C LEU A 583 28.63 11.35 17.37
N PHE A 584 28.00 10.18 17.55
CA PHE A 584 26.54 10.03 17.53
C PHE A 584 25.84 10.95 18.54
N ASN A 585 26.31 10.98 19.79
CA ASN A 585 25.73 11.86 20.82
C ASN A 585 25.79 13.35 20.43
N HIS A 586 26.88 13.78 19.76
CA HIS A 586 27.00 15.15 19.29
C HIS A 586 26.02 15.45 18.15
N GLN A 587 25.69 14.47 17.29
CA GLN A 587 24.65 14.65 16.28
C GLN A 587 23.25 14.74 16.89
N VAL A 588 22.98 14.00 17.95
CA VAL A 588 21.72 14.16 18.71
C VAL A 588 21.65 15.53 19.39
N TYR A 589 22.74 16.00 20.00
CA TYR A 589 22.81 17.36 20.56
C TYR A 589 22.56 18.42 19.50
N ARG A 590 23.17 18.26 18.31
CA ARG A 590 22.95 19.14 17.17
C ARG A 590 21.48 19.17 16.76
N PHE A 591 20.86 18.00 16.60
CA PHE A 591 19.46 17.89 16.24
C PHE A 591 18.57 18.60 17.27
N ALA A 592 18.78 18.33 18.57
CA ALA A 592 18.02 18.98 19.64
C ALA A 592 18.13 20.51 19.61
N LEU A 593 19.36 21.04 19.44
CA LEU A 593 19.59 22.49 19.33
C LEU A 593 18.97 23.11 18.06
N GLN A 594 18.77 22.32 17.01
CA GLN A 594 18.25 22.78 15.73
C GLN A 594 16.72 22.74 15.65
N THR A 595 16.11 21.66 16.14
CA THR A 595 14.70 21.35 15.89
C THR A 595 13.84 21.27 17.16
N LEU A 596 14.46 21.12 18.34
CA LEU A 596 13.77 20.92 19.62
C LEU A 596 13.87 22.12 20.58
N TYR A 597 14.66 23.14 20.28
CA TYR A 597 15.00 24.22 21.22
C TYR A 597 13.80 25.04 21.76
N LYS A 598 12.60 24.93 21.17
CA LYS A 598 11.38 25.60 21.67
C LYS A 598 10.53 24.73 22.61
N HIS A 599 10.83 23.42 22.69
CA HIS A 599 10.14 22.48 23.58
C HIS A 599 10.60 22.66 25.03
N ASP A 600 9.89 22.02 25.96
CA ASP A 600 10.30 21.98 27.35
C ASP A 600 11.39 20.94 27.58
N PHE A 601 12.27 21.21 28.53
CA PHE A 601 13.51 20.46 28.68
C PHE A 601 13.28 18.97 28.95
N ASP A 602 12.27 18.62 29.74
CA ASP A 602 11.89 17.22 30.03
C ASP A 602 11.46 16.46 28.77
N ASP A 603 10.70 17.10 27.89
CA ASP A 603 10.29 16.52 26.60
C ASP A 603 11.49 16.35 25.66
N ILE A 604 12.40 17.33 25.62
CA ILE A 604 13.65 17.21 24.86
C ILE A 604 14.50 16.04 25.36
N LYS A 605 14.55 15.84 26.68
CA LYS A 605 15.29 14.75 27.32
C LYS A 605 14.71 13.38 26.96
N GLU A 606 13.40 13.20 27.04
CA GLU A 606 12.76 11.94 26.62
C GLU A 606 12.95 11.68 25.12
N LYS A 607 12.89 12.72 24.27
CA LYS A 607 13.21 12.61 22.83
C LYS A 607 14.67 12.22 22.57
N CYS A 608 15.63 12.80 23.28
CA CYS A 608 17.04 12.42 23.19
C CYS A 608 17.28 10.99 23.64
N LYS A 609 16.64 10.58 24.73
CA LYS A 609 16.69 9.22 25.28
C LYS A 609 16.07 8.19 24.33
N ALA A 610 14.99 8.53 23.62
CA ALA A 610 14.43 7.69 22.56
C ALA A 610 15.44 7.43 21.43
N MET A 611 16.34 8.37 21.16
CA MET A 611 17.48 8.21 20.24
C MET A 611 18.70 7.53 20.88
N GLY A 612 18.66 7.18 22.17
CA GLY A 612 19.73 6.49 22.89
C GLY A 612 20.75 7.42 23.55
N VAL A 613 20.44 8.71 23.71
CA VAL A 613 21.37 9.70 24.27
C VAL A 613 20.72 10.38 25.47
N ASN A 614 21.39 10.33 26.62
CA ASN A 614 21.00 11.15 27.76
C ASN A 614 21.60 12.54 27.58
N ILE A 615 20.76 13.56 27.70
CA ILE A 615 21.18 14.94 27.78
C ILE A 615 21.08 15.43 29.19
#